data_AF-A0A7D3Y1R4-F1
#
_entry.id   AF-A0A7D3Y1R4-F1
#
_cell.length_a   1.000
_cell.length_b   1.000
_cell.length_c   1.000
_cell.angle_alpha   90.00
_cell.angle_beta   90.00
_cell.angle_gamma   90.00
#
_symmetry.space_group_name_H-M   'P 1'
#
loop_
_entity.id
_entity.type
_entity.pdbx_description
1 polymer ?
#
loop_
_entity_poly.entity_id
_entity_poly.type
_entity_poly.pdbx_seq_one_letter_code
_entity_poly.pdbx_strand_id
1 'polypeptide(L)'
;MINTYNRPRLQWYTPGEFEKRFFYDPLDPPRPRGVLPKGWERRVSKSLDPSVPITEDRRTLLRRITKLWNGDVVCGVHLLADRCPTIKHITHDLDETELNRLYYNTRLGRDTLLAFTDADWFETTTGFLKPTTLFRKQAWYDLNDKARVHINESEAYPTLRGDPHEGLTHRVTVGLVRLHDTIRGWNGASYYDWNGYTIDAIANDQRGRTIAREVLTGHNNWKLHRATYRKLRELDRRGAKPIAVFDTRRTAYRVFNHWHNRDGLGTLPNGTFNSEFSISAGRDRIQDAYDNDAHDWAVADWTTTWRLNQDTLGANAPELSRDQITSVNW
;
A
#
# COMPACT_ATOMS: atom_id res chain seq x y z
N MET A 1 17.70 11.41 33.43
CA MET A 1 18.62 12.03 32.45
C MET A 1 17.81 12.92 31.54
N ILE A 2 18.06 14.23 31.58
CA ILE A 2 17.40 15.23 30.74
C ILE A 2 18.18 15.27 29.41
N ASN A 3 17.51 14.96 28.31
CA ASN A 3 18.13 14.90 27.00
C ASN A 3 18.40 16.33 26.48
N THR A 4 19.66 16.67 26.23
CA THR A 4 20.15 18.00 25.82
C THR A 4 20.23 18.21 24.31
N TYR A 5 19.58 17.38 23.48
CA TYR A 5 19.51 17.69 22.05
C TYR A 5 18.54 18.86 21.81
N ASN A 6 19.12 19.98 21.35
CA ASN A 6 18.35 21.13 20.87
C ASN A 6 17.30 20.66 19.85
N ARG A 7 16.04 21.06 20.05
CA ARG A 7 14.95 20.80 19.09
C ARG A 7 15.41 21.22 17.69
N PRO A 8 15.20 20.41 16.64
CA PRO A 8 15.54 20.80 15.27
C PRO A 8 14.83 22.12 14.95
N ARG A 9 15.60 23.11 14.51
CA ARG A 9 15.09 24.40 14.05
C ARG A 9 15.15 24.39 12.53
N LEU A 10 13.99 24.56 11.89
CA LEU A 10 13.92 24.91 10.47
C LEU A 10 14.53 26.30 10.31
N GLN A 11 15.62 26.39 9.58
CA GLN A 11 16.25 27.65 9.21
C GLN A 11 16.25 27.76 7.69
N TRP A 12 15.55 28.76 7.18
CA TRP A 12 15.54 29.08 5.76
C TRP A 12 16.80 29.87 5.43
N TYR A 13 17.54 29.42 4.41
CA TYR A 13 18.66 30.15 3.86
C TYR A 13 18.25 30.74 2.52
N THR A 14 18.63 31.98 2.26
CA THR A 14 18.71 32.46 0.88
C THR A 14 19.82 31.71 0.13
N PRO A 15 19.77 31.63 -1.21
CA PRO A 15 20.80 30.93 -1.99
C PRO A 15 22.24 31.35 -1.63
N GLY A 16 22.48 32.66 -1.45
CA GLY A 16 23.80 33.17 -1.06
C GLY A 16 24.23 32.84 0.37
N GLU A 17 23.29 32.77 1.32
CA GLU A 17 23.59 32.33 2.69
C GLU A 17 23.89 30.82 2.74
N PHE A 18 23.18 30.04 1.93
CA PHE A 18 23.40 28.61 1.79
C PHE A 18 24.78 28.33 1.21
N GLU A 19 25.12 28.97 0.08
CA GLU A 19 26.43 28.82 -0.56
C GLU A 19 27.57 29.22 0.37
N LYS A 20 27.44 30.32 1.11
CA LYS A 20 28.47 30.76 2.06
C LYS A 20 28.67 29.78 3.22
N ARG A 21 27.60 29.11 3.67
CA ARG A 21 27.64 28.20 4.83
C ARG A 21 28.06 26.79 4.45
N PHE A 22 27.57 26.27 3.33
CA PHE A 22 27.76 24.89 2.90
C PHE A 22 28.74 24.76 1.74
N PHE A 23 29.19 25.88 1.18
CA PHE A 23 30.20 25.96 0.12
C PHE A 23 29.79 25.32 -1.22
N TYR A 24 28.49 25.25 -1.50
CA TYR A 24 27.92 24.92 -2.81
C TYR A 24 26.56 25.60 -3.03
N ASP A 25 26.22 25.90 -4.29
CA ASP A 25 24.94 26.49 -4.69
C ASP A 25 23.82 25.46 -4.50
N PRO A 26 22.73 25.77 -3.76
CA PRO A 26 21.63 24.82 -3.57
C PRO A 26 20.90 24.43 -4.88
N LEU A 27 21.06 25.20 -5.96
CA LEU A 27 20.50 24.90 -7.28
C LEU A 27 21.49 24.20 -8.22
N ASP A 28 22.76 24.03 -7.82
CA ASP A 28 23.80 23.31 -8.57
C ASP A 28 24.40 22.18 -7.70
N PRO A 29 24.20 20.89 -8.03
CA PRO A 29 24.60 19.77 -7.17
C PRO A 29 26.08 19.84 -6.74
N PRO A 30 26.40 19.48 -5.47
CA PRO A 30 27.71 19.71 -4.90
C PRO A 30 28.78 19.01 -5.73
N ARG A 31 29.76 19.79 -6.16
CA ARG A 31 30.92 19.33 -6.91
C ARG A 31 32.16 19.37 -6.02
N PRO A 32 33.02 18.33 -6.02
CA PRO A 32 34.33 18.39 -5.39
C PRO A 32 35.18 19.54 -5.95
N ARG A 33 35.91 20.27 -5.09
CA ARG A 33 36.84 21.33 -5.53
C ARG A 33 37.80 20.79 -6.61
N GLY A 34 37.91 21.52 -7.73
CA GLY A 34 38.89 21.24 -8.79
C GLY A 34 38.39 20.43 -9.98
N VAL A 35 37.12 20.02 -10.02
CA VAL A 35 36.55 19.33 -11.20
C VAL A 35 35.86 20.36 -12.11
N LEU A 36 35.95 20.28 -13.44
CA LEU A 36 35.31 21.26 -14.36
C LEU A 36 33.84 20.93 -14.73
N PRO A 37 32.95 21.95 -14.87
CA PRO A 37 31.53 21.85 -15.32
C PRO A 37 31.28 20.68 -16.29
N LYS A 38 31.98 20.74 -17.42
CA LYS A 38 31.99 19.70 -18.46
C LYS A 38 32.56 18.37 -17.93
N GLY A 39 31.65 17.45 -17.62
CA GLY A 39 31.97 16.06 -17.27
C GLY A 39 31.37 15.57 -15.95
N TRP A 40 30.99 16.47 -15.04
CA TRP A 40 30.28 16.12 -13.80
C TRP A 40 28.83 15.78 -14.06
N GLU A 41 28.12 16.57 -14.88
CA GLU A 41 26.77 16.26 -15.37
C GLU A 41 26.73 14.87 -16.01
N ARG A 42 27.81 14.48 -16.71
CA ARG A 42 27.97 13.16 -17.32
C ARG A 42 28.30 12.04 -16.32
N ARG A 43 28.86 12.35 -15.14
CA ARG A 43 29.12 11.39 -14.06
C ARG A 43 27.92 11.23 -13.13
N VAL A 44 27.12 12.26 -12.92
CA VAL A 44 25.88 12.19 -12.14
C VAL A 44 24.76 11.54 -12.99
N SER A 45 24.69 11.82 -14.30
CA SER A 45 23.78 11.10 -15.22
C SER A 45 24.25 9.68 -15.58
N LYS A 46 25.54 9.36 -15.38
CA LYS A 46 26.10 7.99 -15.45
C LYS A 46 26.51 7.44 -14.10
N SER A 47 25.93 7.95 -13.02
CA SER A 47 25.63 7.07 -11.90
C SER A 47 24.53 6.16 -12.44
N LEU A 48 24.96 5.13 -13.18
CA LEU A 48 24.22 3.89 -13.27
C LEU A 48 23.76 3.64 -11.85
N ASP A 49 22.47 3.87 -11.57
CA ASP A 49 21.79 3.21 -10.47
C ASP A 49 22.30 1.77 -10.56
N PRO A 50 23.17 1.32 -9.63
CA PRO A 50 23.84 0.05 -9.79
C PRO A 50 22.72 -0.97 -9.69
N SER A 51 22.17 -1.34 -10.85
CA SER A 51 21.05 -2.25 -10.95
C SER A 51 21.52 -3.49 -10.23
N VAL A 52 20.93 -3.72 -9.05
CA VAL A 52 21.32 -4.82 -8.18
C VAL A 52 21.17 -6.07 -9.06
N PRO A 53 22.27 -6.78 -9.42
CA PRO A 53 22.19 -7.84 -10.41
C PRO A 53 21.18 -8.89 -9.97
N ILE A 54 20.31 -9.36 -10.84
CA ILE A 54 19.32 -10.37 -10.46
C ILE A 54 20.02 -11.73 -10.49
N THR A 55 20.57 -12.15 -9.34
CA THR A 55 21.10 -13.50 -9.11
C THR A 55 19.95 -14.51 -9.01
N GLU A 56 20.27 -15.82 -9.02
CA GLU A 56 19.23 -16.85 -8.94
C GLU A 56 18.49 -16.83 -7.58
N ASP A 57 19.19 -16.54 -6.48
CA ASP A 57 18.56 -16.42 -5.16
C ASP A 57 17.64 -15.19 -5.09
N ARG A 58 18.05 -14.07 -5.72
CA ARG A 58 17.21 -12.87 -5.84
C ARG A 58 15.97 -13.14 -6.68
N ARG A 59 16.12 -13.87 -7.80
CA ARG A 59 15.00 -14.29 -8.65
C ARG A 59 14.06 -15.23 -7.89
N THR A 60 14.62 -16.17 -7.13
CA THR A 60 13.87 -17.12 -6.30
C THR A 60 13.10 -16.38 -5.21
N LEU A 61 13.72 -15.42 -4.52
CA LEU A 61 13.03 -14.58 -3.54
C LEU A 61 11.89 -13.78 -4.17
N LEU A 62 12.13 -13.09 -5.29
CA LEU A 62 11.08 -12.32 -5.97
C LEU A 62 9.93 -13.23 -6.41
N ARG A 63 10.21 -14.42 -6.96
CA ARG A 63 9.18 -15.41 -7.30
C ARG A 63 8.37 -15.85 -6.08
N ARG A 64 9.03 -16.10 -4.95
CA ARG A 64 8.37 -16.45 -3.68
C ARG A 64 7.48 -15.33 -3.17
N ILE A 65 7.96 -14.09 -3.20
CA ILE A 65 7.18 -12.90 -2.80
C ILE A 65 5.96 -12.76 -3.69
N THR A 66 6.10 -12.87 -5.00
CA THR A 66 4.99 -12.77 -5.95
C THR A 66 3.92 -13.84 -5.73
N LYS A 67 4.32 -15.11 -5.54
CA LYS A 67 3.40 -16.20 -5.18
C LYS A 67 2.67 -15.91 -3.87
N LEU A 68 3.42 -15.50 -2.86
CA LEU A 68 2.88 -15.14 -1.55
C LEU A 68 1.87 -13.99 -1.66
N TRP A 69 2.14 -12.99 -2.51
CA TRP A 69 1.22 -11.87 -2.81
C TRP A 69 -0.05 -12.28 -3.55
N ASN A 70 0.00 -13.35 -4.34
CA ASN A 70 -1.14 -13.96 -5.02
C ASN A 70 -1.89 -14.99 -4.13
N GLY A 71 -1.61 -15.01 -2.82
CA GLY A 71 -2.30 -15.88 -1.86
C GLY A 71 -1.77 -17.31 -1.76
N ASP A 72 -0.67 -17.63 -2.45
CA ASP A 72 -0.11 -18.99 -2.38
C ASP A 72 0.55 -19.27 -1.02
N VAL A 73 0.60 -20.55 -0.66
CA VAL A 73 1.49 -21.05 0.40
C VAL A 73 2.91 -21.15 -0.15
N VAL A 74 3.85 -20.47 0.48
CA VAL A 74 5.26 -20.41 0.08
C VAL A 74 6.12 -20.77 1.27
N CYS A 75 7.02 -21.76 1.11
CA CYS A 75 7.89 -22.23 2.20
C CYS A 75 7.09 -22.59 3.48
N GLY A 76 5.90 -23.16 3.31
CA GLY A 76 5.00 -23.54 4.41
C GLY A 76 4.24 -22.38 5.06
N VAL A 77 4.49 -21.12 4.66
CA VAL A 77 3.80 -19.93 5.20
C VAL A 77 2.87 -19.28 4.20
N HIS A 78 1.91 -18.52 4.71
CA HIS A 78 0.83 -17.89 3.96
C HIS A 78 0.49 -16.52 4.57
N LEU A 79 0.21 -15.49 3.75
CA LEU A 79 0.13 -14.09 4.21
C LEU A 79 -0.89 -13.86 5.31
N LEU A 80 -2.10 -14.40 5.15
CA LEU A 80 -3.19 -14.16 6.11
C LEU A 80 -3.14 -15.17 7.26
N ALA A 81 -2.92 -16.45 6.94
CA ALA A 81 -2.93 -17.52 7.93
C ALA A 81 -1.80 -17.35 8.96
N ASP A 82 -0.63 -16.89 8.53
CA ASP A 82 0.53 -16.66 9.40
C ASP A 82 0.69 -15.19 9.80
N ARG A 83 -0.32 -14.35 9.51
CA ARG A 83 -0.39 -12.93 9.91
C ARG A 83 0.89 -12.17 9.54
N CYS A 84 1.16 -12.11 8.24
CA CYS A 84 2.37 -11.54 7.63
C CYS A 84 3.65 -12.20 8.18
N PRO A 85 4.05 -13.38 7.66
CA PRO A 85 5.21 -14.11 8.14
C PRO A 85 6.49 -13.27 7.99
N THR A 86 7.50 -13.51 8.84
CA THR A 86 8.77 -12.77 8.70
C THR A 86 9.49 -13.16 7.43
N ILE A 87 10.26 -12.24 6.83
CA ILE A 87 11.04 -12.52 5.61
C ILE A 87 11.96 -13.76 5.76
N LYS A 88 12.48 -14.02 6.96
CA LYS A 88 13.28 -15.22 7.26
C LYS A 88 12.59 -16.54 6.90
N HIS A 89 11.26 -16.63 6.96
CA HIS A 89 10.54 -17.86 6.59
C HIS A 89 10.69 -18.15 5.08
N ILE A 90 10.71 -17.10 4.24
CA ILE A 90 10.77 -17.23 2.78
C ILE A 90 12.20 -17.11 2.22
N THR A 91 13.21 -16.87 3.06
CA THR A 91 14.63 -16.76 2.68
C THR A 91 15.55 -17.77 3.38
N HIS A 92 15.02 -18.73 4.15
CA HIS A 92 15.82 -19.58 5.04
C HIS A 92 16.88 -20.44 4.34
N ASP A 93 16.67 -20.74 3.06
CA ASP A 93 17.50 -21.58 2.20
C ASP A 93 18.23 -20.77 1.10
N LEU A 94 18.21 -19.44 1.19
CA LEU A 94 18.85 -18.54 0.22
C LEU A 94 20.06 -17.83 0.84
N ASP A 95 21.04 -17.44 0.01
CA ASP A 95 22.25 -16.74 0.47
C ASP A 95 21.91 -15.34 1.02
N GLU A 96 21.99 -15.22 2.35
CA GLU A 96 21.76 -13.98 3.09
C GLU A 96 22.63 -12.81 2.57
N THR A 97 23.87 -13.08 2.14
CA THR A 97 24.80 -12.07 1.62
C THR A 97 24.27 -11.46 0.33
N GLU A 98 23.72 -12.29 -0.56
CA GLU A 98 23.12 -11.82 -1.80
C GLU A 98 21.83 -11.04 -1.55
N LEU A 99 21.01 -11.51 -0.61
CA LEU A 99 19.69 -10.95 -0.35
C LEU A 99 19.70 -9.68 0.50
N ASN A 100 20.73 -9.43 1.31
CA ASN A 100 20.85 -8.20 2.10
C ASN A 100 20.63 -6.95 1.22
N ARG A 101 21.18 -6.91 0.01
CA ARG A 101 20.97 -5.75 -0.90
C ARG A 101 19.52 -5.55 -1.36
N LEU A 102 18.63 -6.54 -1.20
CA LEU A 102 17.23 -6.49 -1.58
C LEU A 102 16.26 -5.99 -0.52
N TYR A 103 16.52 -6.25 0.77
CA TYR A 103 15.62 -5.82 1.87
C TYR A 103 16.34 -5.23 3.09
N TYR A 104 17.68 -5.30 3.18
CA TYR A 104 18.48 -4.68 4.25
C TYR A 104 19.98 -4.52 4.00
N ASN A 105 20.52 -3.32 4.24
CA ASN A 105 21.80 -3.26 4.97
C ASN A 105 21.49 -3.33 6.49
N THR A 106 21.25 -4.54 7.02
CA THR A 106 20.87 -4.82 8.42
C THR A 106 21.99 -4.46 9.40
N ARG A 107 23.18 -4.15 8.90
CA ARG A 107 24.33 -3.73 9.69
C ARG A 107 24.23 -2.28 10.17
N LEU A 108 23.27 -1.50 9.68
CA LEU A 108 22.97 -0.19 10.24
C LEU A 108 22.12 -0.40 11.50
N GLY A 109 22.75 -0.19 12.67
CA GLY A 109 22.07 -0.37 13.96
C GLY A 109 20.82 0.52 14.09
N ARG A 110 19.92 0.15 15.02
CA ARG A 110 18.68 0.89 15.32
C ARG A 110 18.94 2.38 15.55
N ASP A 111 20.06 2.72 16.17
CA ASP A 111 20.45 4.09 16.48
C ASP A 111 20.79 4.89 15.21
N THR A 112 21.43 4.25 14.22
CA THR A 112 21.74 4.87 12.92
C THR A 112 20.45 5.11 12.11
N LEU A 113 19.52 4.16 12.12
CA LEU A 113 18.23 4.34 11.47
C LEU A 113 17.45 5.49 12.11
N LEU A 114 17.37 5.55 13.45
CA LEU A 114 16.67 6.63 14.14
C LEU A 114 17.33 8.01 13.97
N ALA A 115 18.66 8.06 13.88
CA ALA A 115 19.41 9.32 13.73
C ALA A 115 19.26 9.94 12.34
N PHE A 116 19.06 9.13 11.30
CA PHE A 116 19.12 9.61 9.92
C PHE A 116 17.84 9.34 9.12
N THR A 117 16.84 8.60 9.64
CA THR A 117 15.57 8.35 8.91
C THR A 117 14.79 9.59 8.52
N ASP A 118 15.03 10.73 9.18
CA ASP A 118 14.38 12.01 8.90
C ASP A 118 15.24 12.91 7.97
N ALA A 119 16.43 12.46 7.59
CA ALA A 119 17.28 13.17 6.65
C ALA A 119 16.83 12.85 5.20
N ASP A 120 16.58 13.90 4.44
CA ASP A 120 16.18 13.86 3.03
C ASP A 120 17.21 13.18 2.10
N TRP A 121 18.48 13.14 2.51
CA TRP A 121 19.58 12.47 1.80
C TRP A 121 19.86 11.03 2.28
N PHE A 122 19.17 10.55 3.32
CA PHE A 122 19.40 9.21 3.87
C PHE A 122 18.40 8.21 3.30
N GLU A 123 18.84 7.48 2.26
CA GLU A 123 18.04 6.41 1.67
C GLU A 123 18.30 5.08 2.37
N THR A 124 17.37 4.66 3.22
CA THR A 124 17.34 3.28 3.78
C THR A 124 16.80 2.25 2.78
N THR A 125 16.38 2.69 1.60
CA THR A 125 15.60 1.86 0.68
C THR A 125 16.49 0.92 -0.10
N THR A 126 16.13 -0.35 -0.01
CA THR A 126 16.72 -1.43 -0.77
C THR A 126 16.24 -1.42 -2.22
N GLY A 127 17.06 -1.94 -3.13
CA GLY A 127 16.87 -1.76 -4.58
C GLY A 127 15.52 -2.26 -5.12
N PHE A 128 14.86 -3.21 -4.43
CA PHE A 128 13.60 -3.80 -4.86
C PHE A 128 12.55 -3.94 -3.75
N LEU A 129 12.93 -4.11 -2.48
CA LEU A 129 11.97 -4.23 -1.38
C LEU A 129 11.94 -2.96 -0.54
N LYS A 130 10.90 -2.80 0.27
CA LYS A 130 10.76 -1.76 1.29
C LYS A 130 10.01 -2.34 2.50
N PRO A 131 10.21 -1.78 3.69
CA PRO A 131 9.40 -2.15 4.84
C PRO A 131 7.99 -1.56 4.72
N THR A 132 6.99 -2.36 5.05
CA THR A 132 5.61 -1.91 5.26
C THR A 132 5.09 -2.47 6.57
N THR A 133 4.33 -1.67 7.33
CA THR A 133 3.73 -2.13 8.59
C THR A 133 2.30 -2.62 8.36
N LEU A 134 2.05 -3.90 8.63
CA LEU A 134 0.73 -4.54 8.56
C LEU A 134 0.45 -5.30 9.84
N PHE A 135 -0.78 -5.17 10.37
CA PHE A 135 -1.20 -5.81 11.62
C PHE A 135 -0.23 -5.60 12.80
N ARG A 136 0.36 -4.39 12.88
CA ARG A 136 1.38 -3.99 13.88
C ARG A 136 2.71 -4.77 13.77
N LYS A 137 2.95 -5.46 12.65
CA LYS A 137 4.22 -6.11 12.32
C LYS A 137 4.84 -5.46 11.08
N GLN A 138 6.16 -5.46 11.03
CA GLN A 138 6.89 -4.99 9.86
C GLN A 138 7.09 -6.16 8.88
N ALA A 139 6.54 -6.03 7.68
CA ALA A 139 6.76 -6.92 6.55
C ALA A 139 7.90 -6.35 5.69
N TRP A 140 8.99 -7.11 5.56
CA TRP A 140 10.20 -6.72 4.82
C TRP A 140 10.26 -7.26 3.40
N TYR A 141 9.09 -7.42 2.80
CA TYR A 141 8.92 -7.95 1.44
C TYR A 141 7.83 -7.17 0.69
N ASP A 142 7.62 -5.90 1.07
CA ASP A 142 6.84 -5.01 0.22
C ASP A 142 7.68 -4.65 -1.01
N LEU A 143 7.15 -4.81 -2.22
CA LEU A 143 7.85 -4.48 -3.45
C LEU A 143 7.87 -2.95 -3.61
N ASN A 144 8.94 -2.38 -4.14
CA ASN A 144 8.90 -1.00 -4.64
C ASN A 144 8.28 -0.95 -6.06
N ASP A 145 8.01 0.25 -6.59
CA ASP A 145 7.39 0.38 -7.91
C ASP A 145 8.22 -0.29 -9.02
N LYS A 146 9.54 -0.12 -8.97
CA LYS A 146 10.48 -0.72 -9.93
C LYS A 146 10.40 -2.25 -9.94
N ALA A 147 10.32 -2.87 -8.76
CA ALA A 147 10.20 -4.31 -8.60
C ALA A 147 8.87 -4.84 -9.14
N ARG A 148 7.77 -4.14 -8.88
CA ARG A 148 6.45 -4.55 -9.38
C ARG A 148 6.35 -4.44 -10.90
N VAL A 149 6.87 -3.36 -11.49
CA VAL A 149 6.94 -3.20 -12.94
C VAL A 149 7.76 -4.34 -13.55
N HIS A 150 8.96 -4.59 -13.00
CA HIS A 150 9.82 -5.67 -13.48
C HIS A 150 9.17 -7.06 -13.41
N ILE A 151 8.46 -7.37 -12.31
CA ILE A 151 7.75 -8.65 -12.15
C ILE A 151 6.66 -8.82 -13.20
N ASN A 152 5.89 -7.77 -13.48
CA ASN A 152 4.77 -7.85 -14.42
C ASN A 152 5.19 -7.83 -15.89
N GLU A 153 6.36 -7.27 -16.22
CA GLU A 153 6.92 -7.26 -17.57
C GLU A 153 7.75 -8.52 -17.90
N SER A 154 8.02 -9.38 -16.91
CA SER A 154 8.90 -10.53 -17.07
C SER A 154 8.16 -11.86 -16.91
N GLU A 155 8.30 -12.74 -17.90
CA GLU A 155 7.77 -14.12 -17.86
C GLU A 155 8.46 -15.00 -16.78
N ALA A 156 9.54 -14.53 -16.16
CA ALA A 156 10.28 -15.28 -15.14
C ALA A 156 9.53 -15.39 -13.79
N TYR A 157 8.49 -14.58 -13.60
CA TYR A 157 7.70 -14.48 -12.38
C TYR A 157 6.21 -14.67 -12.69
N PRO A 158 5.41 -15.18 -11.73
CA PRO A 158 3.97 -15.13 -11.86
C PRO A 158 3.49 -13.69 -12.05
N THR A 159 2.49 -13.46 -12.88
CA THR A 159 1.89 -12.12 -12.98
C THR A 159 1.17 -11.78 -11.68
N LEU A 160 1.37 -10.56 -11.20
CA LEU A 160 0.57 -10.04 -10.10
C LEU A 160 -0.80 -9.64 -10.66
N ARG A 161 -1.87 -10.27 -10.17
CA ARG A 161 -3.25 -9.92 -10.59
C ARG A 161 -3.60 -8.50 -10.10
N GLY A 162 -4.47 -7.80 -10.83
CA GLY A 162 -4.87 -6.43 -10.49
C GLY A 162 -3.94 -5.35 -11.04
N ASP A 163 -3.98 -4.16 -10.44
CA ASP A 163 -3.10 -3.06 -10.85
C ASP A 163 -1.64 -3.39 -10.42
N PRO A 164 -0.68 -3.38 -11.37
CA PRO A 164 0.72 -3.66 -11.09
C PRO A 164 1.36 -2.66 -10.12
N HIS A 165 0.74 -1.53 -9.81
CA HIS A 165 1.23 -0.55 -8.83
C HIS A 165 0.72 -0.77 -7.41
N GLU A 166 -0.16 -1.76 -7.18
CA GLU A 166 -0.66 -2.10 -5.86
C GLU A 166 0.44 -2.66 -4.95
N GLY A 167 0.60 -2.04 -3.78
CA GLY A 167 1.52 -2.51 -2.74
C GLY A 167 0.96 -3.64 -1.88
N LEU A 168 1.81 -4.19 -1.00
CA LEU A 168 1.44 -5.31 -0.12
C LEU A 168 0.17 -5.06 0.70
N THR A 169 -0.01 -3.84 1.22
CA THR A 169 -1.21 -3.48 2.01
C THR A 169 -2.48 -3.71 1.22
N HIS A 170 -2.53 -3.28 -0.05
CA HIS A 170 -3.70 -3.44 -0.90
C HIS A 170 -4.05 -4.91 -1.08
N ARG A 171 -3.06 -5.73 -1.45
CA ARG A 171 -3.24 -7.17 -1.72
C ARG A 171 -3.68 -7.95 -0.48
N VAL A 172 -3.08 -7.66 0.67
CA VAL A 172 -3.50 -8.24 1.94
C VAL A 172 -4.95 -7.86 2.26
N THR A 173 -5.34 -6.62 1.98
CA THR A 173 -6.73 -6.17 2.17
C THR A 173 -7.69 -6.88 1.21
N VAL A 174 -7.32 -7.07 -0.07
CA VAL A 174 -8.13 -7.86 -1.03
C VAL A 174 -8.32 -9.29 -0.53
N GLY A 175 -7.24 -9.96 -0.09
CA GLY A 175 -7.34 -11.30 0.48
C GLY A 175 -8.21 -11.37 1.73
N LEU A 176 -8.10 -10.38 2.64
CA LEU A 176 -8.97 -10.28 3.80
C LEU A 176 -10.43 -10.09 3.41
N VAL A 177 -10.72 -9.30 2.38
CA VAL A 177 -12.09 -9.11 1.85
C VAL A 177 -12.63 -10.43 1.31
N ARG A 178 -11.85 -11.15 0.49
CA ARG A 178 -12.25 -12.44 -0.07
C ARG A 178 -12.50 -13.48 1.01
N LEU A 179 -11.65 -13.55 2.02
CA LEU A 179 -11.83 -14.43 3.15
C LEU A 179 -13.09 -14.06 3.95
N HIS A 180 -13.27 -12.77 4.27
CA HIS A 180 -14.43 -12.24 4.97
C HIS A 180 -15.76 -12.57 4.26
N ASP A 181 -15.79 -12.48 2.94
CA ASP A 181 -16.96 -12.84 2.13
C ASP A 181 -17.19 -14.36 2.11
N THR A 182 -16.13 -15.13 1.92
CA THR A 182 -16.19 -16.60 1.88
C THR A 182 -16.76 -17.17 3.19
N ILE A 183 -16.37 -16.61 4.35
CA ILE A 183 -16.89 -17.03 5.66
C ILE A 183 -18.39 -16.77 5.82
N ARG A 184 -18.96 -15.81 5.07
CA ARG A 184 -20.42 -15.56 5.04
C ARG A 184 -21.16 -16.47 4.05
N GLY A 185 -20.44 -17.39 3.40
CA GLY A 185 -20.96 -18.21 2.31
C GLY A 185 -21.19 -17.42 1.02
N TRP A 186 -20.54 -16.26 0.85
CA TRP A 186 -20.70 -15.46 -0.35
C TRP A 186 -19.71 -15.93 -1.42
N ASN A 187 -20.24 -16.27 -2.58
CA ASN A 187 -19.41 -16.64 -3.73
C ASN A 187 -18.91 -15.36 -4.42
N GLY A 188 -17.63 -15.34 -4.81
CA GLY A 188 -17.03 -14.14 -5.37
C GLY A 188 -15.64 -14.36 -5.95
N ALA A 189 -15.07 -13.29 -6.48
CA ALA A 189 -13.74 -13.26 -7.10
C ALA A 189 -13.00 -11.98 -6.72
N SER A 190 -11.68 -12.01 -6.79
CA SER A 190 -10.83 -10.81 -6.76
C SER A 190 -10.47 -10.39 -8.18
N TYR A 191 -10.14 -9.12 -8.36
CA TYR A 191 -9.68 -8.55 -9.63
C TYR A 191 -10.59 -8.92 -10.82
N TYR A 192 -11.89 -8.86 -10.58
CA TYR A 192 -12.91 -9.29 -11.54
C TYR A 192 -13.16 -8.19 -12.58
N ASP A 193 -13.03 -8.50 -13.87
CA ASP A 193 -13.43 -7.55 -14.91
C ASP A 193 -14.96 -7.53 -15.08
N TRP A 194 -15.56 -6.38 -14.77
CA TRP A 194 -16.95 -6.11 -15.05
C TRP A 194 -17.05 -4.97 -16.06
N ASN A 195 -17.27 -5.32 -17.33
CA ASN A 195 -17.48 -4.38 -18.44
C ASN A 195 -16.35 -3.34 -18.52
N GLY A 196 -15.10 -3.79 -18.47
CA GLY A 196 -13.92 -2.93 -18.59
C GLY A 196 -13.49 -2.22 -17.29
N TYR A 197 -14.12 -2.55 -16.15
CA TYR A 197 -13.65 -2.17 -14.83
C TYR A 197 -13.13 -3.39 -14.08
N THR A 198 -11.84 -3.41 -13.74
CA THR A 198 -11.27 -4.42 -12.84
C THR A 198 -11.63 -4.09 -11.39
N ILE A 199 -12.54 -4.85 -10.77
CA ILE A 199 -13.00 -4.66 -9.39
C ILE A 199 -12.11 -5.45 -8.43
N ASP A 200 -11.61 -4.83 -7.36
CA ASP A 200 -10.67 -5.47 -6.44
C ASP A 200 -11.25 -6.75 -5.81
N ALA A 201 -12.50 -6.70 -5.36
CA ALA A 201 -13.24 -7.88 -4.94
C ALA A 201 -14.74 -7.74 -5.20
N ILE A 202 -15.35 -8.80 -5.71
CA ILE A 202 -16.78 -8.88 -5.93
C ILE A 202 -17.35 -10.14 -5.31
N ALA A 203 -18.55 -10.06 -4.76
CA ALA A 203 -19.26 -11.21 -4.23
C ALA A 203 -20.77 -11.04 -4.34
N ASN A 204 -21.51 -12.13 -4.38
CA ASN A 204 -22.96 -12.12 -4.23
C ASN A 204 -23.33 -12.47 -2.78
N ASP A 205 -24.13 -11.62 -2.15
CA ASP A 205 -24.68 -11.94 -0.83
C ASP A 205 -25.69 -13.09 -0.90
N GLN A 206 -26.14 -13.58 0.26
CA GLN A 206 -27.11 -14.69 0.33
C GLN A 206 -28.46 -14.37 -0.32
N ARG A 207 -28.76 -13.10 -0.57
CA ARG A 207 -29.99 -12.65 -1.26
C ARG A 207 -29.75 -12.43 -2.76
N GLY A 208 -28.58 -12.78 -3.28
CA GLY A 208 -28.20 -12.59 -4.67
C GLY A 208 -27.83 -11.16 -5.03
N ARG A 209 -27.64 -10.25 -4.06
CA ARG A 209 -27.20 -8.89 -4.34
C ARG A 209 -25.70 -8.88 -4.57
N THR A 210 -25.29 -8.29 -5.69
CA THR A 210 -23.89 -8.04 -6.00
C THR A 210 -23.31 -7.01 -5.06
N ILE A 211 -22.19 -7.33 -4.42
CA ILE A 211 -21.40 -6.43 -3.57
C ILE A 211 -20.05 -6.21 -4.24
N ALA A 212 -19.77 -4.97 -4.64
CA ALA A 212 -18.49 -4.59 -5.23
C ALA A 212 -17.63 -3.86 -4.20
N ARG A 213 -16.39 -4.29 -4.01
CA ARG A 213 -15.44 -3.70 -3.06
C ARG A 213 -14.22 -3.18 -3.76
N GLU A 214 -13.88 -1.94 -3.44
CA GLU A 214 -12.65 -1.27 -3.89
C GLU A 214 -11.78 -1.00 -2.67
N VAL A 215 -10.50 -1.33 -2.78
CA VAL A 215 -9.49 -1.05 -1.76
C VAL A 215 -8.81 0.27 -2.10
N LEU A 216 -8.75 1.17 -1.13
CA LEU A 216 -8.15 2.49 -1.28
C LEU A 216 -7.02 2.65 -0.27
N THR A 217 -5.81 2.86 -0.78
CA THR A 217 -4.61 3.08 0.03
C THR A 217 -4.19 4.54 0.05
N GLY A 218 -3.37 4.91 1.05
CA GLY A 218 -2.86 6.24 1.21
C GLY A 218 -1.81 6.61 0.17
N HIS A 219 -2.22 7.34 -0.87
CA HIS A 219 -1.30 8.03 -1.79
C HIS A 219 -1.80 9.42 -2.13
N ASN A 220 -0.97 10.25 -2.78
CA ASN A 220 -1.31 11.64 -3.11
C ASN A 220 -1.98 11.80 -4.50
N ASN A 221 -2.30 10.68 -5.17
CA ASN A 221 -2.94 10.70 -6.48
C ASN A 221 -4.46 10.95 -6.37
N TRP A 222 -4.86 12.22 -6.29
CA TRP A 222 -6.27 12.60 -6.26
C TRP A 222 -7.03 12.25 -7.54
N LYS A 223 -6.36 12.19 -8.70
CA LYS A 223 -7.01 11.79 -9.95
C LYS A 223 -7.50 10.34 -9.87
N LEU A 224 -6.68 9.44 -9.31
CA LEU A 224 -7.04 8.05 -9.10
C LEU A 224 -8.25 7.93 -8.16
N HIS A 225 -8.24 8.60 -7.00
CA HIS A 225 -9.39 8.58 -6.09
C HIS A 225 -10.68 9.08 -6.75
N ARG A 226 -10.63 10.09 -7.63
CA ARG A 226 -11.81 10.53 -8.39
C ARG A 226 -12.28 9.49 -9.40
N ALA A 227 -11.35 8.82 -10.09
CA ALA A 227 -11.68 7.73 -11.00
C ALA A 227 -12.35 6.57 -10.27
N THR A 228 -11.83 6.17 -9.10
CA THR A 228 -12.44 5.14 -8.25
C THR A 228 -13.86 5.51 -7.83
N TYR A 229 -14.12 6.76 -7.43
CA TYR A 229 -15.49 7.18 -7.10
C TYR A 229 -16.45 7.07 -8.30
N ARG A 230 -16.02 7.53 -9.48
CA ARG A 230 -16.84 7.43 -10.70
C ARG A 230 -17.12 5.97 -11.08
N LYS A 231 -16.13 5.09 -10.91
CA LYS A 231 -16.31 3.64 -11.04
C LYS A 231 -17.34 3.11 -10.05
N LEU A 232 -17.24 3.43 -8.76
CA LEU A 232 -18.20 3.02 -7.74
C LEU A 232 -19.63 3.49 -8.07
N ARG A 233 -19.79 4.74 -8.52
CA ARG A 233 -21.07 5.29 -8.99
C ARG A 233 -21.64 4.55 -10.20
N GLU A 234 -20.78 4.17 -11.14
CA GLU A 234 -21.21 3.41 -12.30
C GLU A 234 -21.61 1.97 -11.93
N LEU A 235 -20.91 1.35 -10.97
CA LEU A 235 -21.28 0.03 -10.44
C LEU A 235 -22.62 0.08 -9.71
N ASP A 236 -22.87 1.13 -8.94
CA ASP A 236 -24.14 1.37 -8.25
C ASP A 236 -25.32 1.44 -9.22
N ARG A 237 -25.20 2.27 -10.27
CA ARG A 237 -26.20 2.38 -11.34
C ARG A 237 -26.48 1.06 -12.06
N ARG A 238 -25.54 0.12 -12.02
CA ARG A 238 -25.66 -1.23 -12.59
C ARG A 238 -26.19 -2.26 -11.60
N GLY A 239 -26.62 -1.84 -10.41
CA GLY A 239 -27.25 -2.69 -9.40
C GLY A 239 -26.28 -3.39 -8.45
N ALA A 240 -24.99 -3.03 -8.45
CA ALA A 240 -24.05 -3.52 -7.45
C ALA A 240 -23.99 -2.59 -6.25
N LYS A 241 -23.96 -3.11 -5.03
CA LYS A 241 -23.77 -2.32 -3.80
C LYS A 241 -22.28 -2.00 -3.60
N PRO A 242 -21.81 -0.75 -3.78
CA PRO A 242 -20.39 -0.45 -3.74
C PRO A 242 -19.91 -0.18 -2.30
N ILE A 243 -18.81 -0.81 -1.91
CA ILE A 243 -18.23 -0.69 -0.56
C ILE A 243 -16.76 -0.28 -0.68
N ALA A 244 -16.35 0.74 0.06
CA ALA A 244 -14.97 1.21 0.08
C ALA A 244 -14.18 0.61 1.26
N VAL A 245 -13.01 0.04 1.00
CA VAL A 245 -12.15 -0.55 2.04
C VAL A 245 -10.84 0.22 2.10
N PHE A 246 -10.57 0.90 3.21
CA PHE A 246 -9.39 1.75 3.34
C PHE A 246 -8.25 1.05 4.08
N ASP A 247 -7.00 1.40 3.78
CA ASP A 247 -5.86 0.99 4.60
C ASP A 247 -5.96 1.53 6.05
N THR A 248 -6.37 2.79 6.20
CA THR A 248 -6.45 3.52 7.47
C THR A 248 -7.68 4.43 7.53
N ARG A 249 -8.10 4.78 8.76
CA ARG A 249 -9.14 5.80 8.99
C ARG A 249 -8.75 7.16 8.41
N ARG A 250 -7.46 7.53 8.52
CA ARG A 250 -6.93 8.78 7.99
C ARG A 250 -7.10 8.86 6.47
N THR A 251 -6.81 7.78 5.75
CA THR A 251 -7.05 7.70 4.30
C THR A 251 -8.53 7.82 4.00
N ALA A 252 -9.39 7.10 4.71
CA ALA A 252 -10.85 7.16 4.53
C ALA A 252 -11.38 8.59 4.60
N TYR A 253 -11.10 9.31 5.68
CA TYR A 253 -11.61 10.68 5.85
C TYR A 253 -11.04 11.66 4.83
N ARG A 254 -9.75 11.51 4.50
CA ARG A 254 -9.11 12.35 3.49
C ARG A 254 -9.75 12.16 2.11
N VAL A 255 -10.05 10.91 1.74
CA VAL A 255 -10.68 10.57 0.46
C VAL A 255 -12.15 10.95 0.43
N PHE A 256 -12.93 10.65 1.48
CA PHE A 256 -14.33 11.07 1.57
C PHE A 256 -14.50 12.58 1.55
N ASN A 257 -13.68 13.32 2.29
CA ASN A 257 -13.68 14.79 2.23
C ASN A 257 -13.26 15.30 0.85
N HIS A 258 -12.33 14.61 0.18
CA HIS A 258 -11.99 14.94 -1.21
C HIS A 258 -13.18 14.75 -2.15
N TRP A 259 -13.93 13.65 -2.03
CA TRP A 259 -15.13 13.41 -2.84
C TRP A 259 -16.25 14.38 -2.51
N HIS A 260 -16.45 14.69 -1.24
CA HIS A 260 -17.45 15.65 -0.80
C HIS A 260 -17.20 17.08 -1.32
N ASN A 261 -15.96 17.56 -1.19
CA ASN A 261 -15.62 18.95 -1.50
C ASN A 261 -15.37 19.21 -2.99
N ARG A 262 -15.59 18.23 -3.86
CA ARG A 262 -15.31 18.34 -5.28
C ARG A 262 -16.59 18.20 -6.08
N ASP A 263 -16.92 19.27 -6.79
CA ASP A 263 -18.07 19.38 -7.66
C ASP A 263 -18.21 18.15 -8.58
N GLY A 264 -19.38 17.53 -8.56
CA GLY A 264 -19.74 16.39 -9.41
C GLY A 264 -19.26 15.02 -8.94
N LEU A 265 -18.68 14.89 -7.74
CA LEU A 265 -18.40 13.58 -7.14
C LEU A 265 -19.54 13.17 -6.22
N GLY A 266 -19.72 13.77 -5.05
CA GLY A 266 -20.90 13.48 -4.25
C GLY A 266 -21.07 14.36 -3.02
N THR A 267 -22.27 14.37 -2.44
CA THR A 267 -22.60 15.24 -1.30
C THR A 267 -22.98 14.41 -0.09
N LEU A 268 -22.40 14.70 1.07
CA LEU A 268 -22.73 14.06 2.34
C LEU A 268 -23.77 14.91 3.11
N PRO A 269 -24.73 14.28 3.81
CA PRO A 269 -25.86 14.95 4.49
C PRO A 269 -25.43 16.04 5.49
N ASN A 270 -24.33 15.81 6.22
CA ASN A 270 -23.89 16.67 7.31
C ASN A 270 -22.52 17.36 7.03
N GLY A 271 -22.12 17.51 5.76
CA GLY A 271 -20.85 18.13 5.35
C GLY A 271 -19.62 17.21 5.30
N THR A 272 -18.46 17.67 5.77
CA THR A 272 -17.20 16.91 5.86
C THR A 272 -17.06 16.06 7.14
N PHE A 273 -16.14 15.11 7.13
CA PHE A 273 -15.55 14.48 8.31
C PHE A 273 -14.55 15.46 8.96
N ASN A 274 -15.05 16.29 9.88
CA ASN A 274 -14.26 17.36 10.54
C ASN A 274 -13.48 16.88 11.78
N SER A 275 -13.78 15.69 12.30
CA SER A 275 -13.12 15.09 13.47
C SER A 275 -12.88 13.59 13.26
N GLU A 276 -12.01 12.98 14.08
CA GLU A 276 -11.85 11.53 14.09
C GLU A 276 -13.09 10.85 14.68
N PHE A 277 -14.06 10.52 13.83
CA PHE A 277 -15.23 9.75 14.25
C PHE A 277 -14.85 8.29 14.61
N SER A 278 -15.72 7.61 15.36
CA SER A 278 -15.67 6.16 15.40
C SER A 278 -16.00 5.61 14.00
N ILE A 279 -15.54 4.38 13.71
CA ILE A 279 -15.89 3.72 12.43
C ILE A 279 -17.40 3.56 12.32
N SER A 280 -18.11 3.23 13.40
CA SER A 280 -19.56 3.09 13.40
C SER A 280 -20.27 4.37 12.98
N ALA A 281 -20.00 5.49 13.66
CA ALA A 281 -20.65 6.77 13.32
C ALA A 281 -20.34 7.23 11.90
N GLY A 282 -19.12 6.95 11.42
CA GLY A 282 -18.77 7.25 10.02
C GLY A 282 -19.44 6.33 9.02
N ARG A 283 -19.79 5.08 9.38
CA ARG A 283 -20.56 4.17 8.52
C ARG A 283 -22.02 4.58 8.48
N ASP A 284 -22.63 4.89 9.62
CA ASP A 284 -24.01 5.34 9.71
C ASP A 284 -24.24 6.54 8.78
N ARG A 285 -23.37 7.55 8.86
CA ARG A 285 -23.42 8.73 7.98
C ARG A 285 -23.33 8.39 6.48
N ILE A 286 -22.54 7.38 6.13
CA ILE A 286 -22.33 6.96 4.73
C ILE A 286 -23.54 6.18 4.22
N GLN A 287 -24.12 5.33 5.08
CA GLN A 287 -25.35 4.59 4.80
C GLN A 287 -26.53 5.56 4.66
N ASP A 288 -26.68 6.53 5.56
CA ASP A 288 -27.70 7.58 5.48
C ASP A 288 -27.59 8.39 4.17
N ALA A 289 -26.35 8.66 3.71
CA ALA A 289 -26.11 9.36 2.45
C ALA A 289 -26.48 8.50 1.24
N TYR A 290 -26.23 7.20 1.31
CA TYR A 290 -26.49 6.24 0.23
C TYR A 290 -27.98 5.90 0.09
N ASP A 291 -28.69 5.75 1.21
CA ASP A 291 -30.10 5.36 1.23
C ASP A 291 -31.05 6.57 0.96
N ASN A 292 -30.50 7.77 0.83
CA ASN A 292 -31.26 9.00 0.60
C ASN A 292 -31.00 9.58 -0.80
N ASP A 293 -31.99 9.45 -1.69
CA ASP A 293 -31.96 9.93 -3.08
C ASP A 293 -31.71 11.45 -3.22
N ALA A 294 -31.88 12.24 -2.15
CA ALA A 294 -31.53 13.66 -2.14
C ALA A 294 -30.00 13.91 -2.15
N HIS A 295 -29.19 12.88 -1.93
CA HIS A 295 -27.73 12.96 -1.93
C HIS A 295 -27.15 12.19 -3.11
N ASP A 296 -26.30 12.86 -3.92
CA ASP A 296 -25.56 12.19 -5.00
C ASP A 296 -24.37 11.41 -4.43
N TRP A 297 -24.63 10.36 -3.63
CA TRP A 297 -23.61 9.58 -2.94
C TRP A 297 -23.64 8.10 -3.36
N ALA A 298 -22.53 7.59 -3.89
CA ALA A 298 -22.48 6.25 -4.49
C ALA A 298 -21.88 5.15 -3.61
N VAL A 299 -21.32 5.49 -2.44
CA VAL A 299 -20.63 4.50 -1.60
C VAL A 299 -21.57 4.04 -0.51
N ALA A 300 -21.99 2.77 -0.56
CA ALA A 300 -23.01 2.24 0.33
C ALA A 300 -22.51 1.88 1.73
N ASP A 301 -21.22 1.59 1.85
CA ASP A 301 -20.60 1.29 3.14
C ASP A 301 -19.08 1.45 3.05
N TRP A 302 -18.41 1.42 4.19
CA TRP A 302 -16.96 1.37 4.23
C TRP A 302 -16.40 0.68 5.47
N THR A 303 -15.14 0.28 5.37
CA THR A 303 -14.38 -0.23 6.52
C THR A 303 -12.90 0.08 6.36
N THR A 304 -12.09 -0.36 7.33
CA THR A 304 -10.63 -0.33 7.23
C THR A 304 -10.06 -1.73 7.25
N THR A 305 -8.86 -1.89 6.70
CA THR A 305 -8.09 -3.14 6.71
C THR A 305 -7.94 -3.69 8.12
N TRP A 306 -7.68 -2.82 9.10
CA TRP A 306 -7.58 -3.21 10.51
C TRP A 306 -8.92 -3.74 11.06
N ARG A 307 -10.02 -3.02 10.82
CA ARG A 307 -11.34 -3.44 11.31
C ARG A 307 -11.77 -4.75 10.65
N LEU A 308 -11.58 -4.86 9.34
CA LEU A 308 -11.81 -6.07 8.58
C LEU A 308 -11.01 -7.24 9.14
N ASN A 309 -9.72 -7.05 9.44
CA ASN A 309 -8.91 -8.07 10.07
C ASN A 309 -9.44 -8.48 11.46
N GLN A 310 -9.94 -7.56 12.28
CA GLN A 310 -10.55 -7.91 13.57
C GLN A 310 -11.80 -8.76 13.41
N ASP A 311 -12.62 -8.44 12.42
CA ASP A 311 -13.88 -9.12 12.14
C ASP A 311 -13.69 -10.46 11.38
N THR A 312 -12.53 -10.68 10.75
CA THR A 312 -12.22 -11.89 9.95
C THR A 312 -11.22 -12.85 10.62
N LEU A 313 -10.19 -12.35 11.29
CA LEU A 313 -9.08 -13.14 11.86
C LEU A 313 -8.73 -12.77 13.31
N GLY A 314 -9.47 -11.81 13.89
CA GLY A 314 -9.24 -11.27 15.22
C GLY A 314 -10.24 -11.78 16.24
N ALA A 315 -10.38 -11.03 17.34
CA ALA A 315 -11.21 -11.45 18.47
C ALA A 315 -12.72 -11.53 18.17
N ASN A 316 -13.18 -10.86 17.11
CA ASN A 316 -14.60 -10.84 16.73
C ASN A 316 -14.93 -11.91 15.67
N ALA A 317 -13.94 -12.66 15.22
CA ALA A 317 -14.07 -13.59 14.10
C ALA A 317 -14.46 -15.00 14.58
N PRO A 318 -15.11 -15.82 13.72
CA PRO A 318 -15.22 -17.24 13.97
C PRO A 318 -13.82 -17.89 14.01
N GLU A 319 -13.70 -19.01 14.70
CA GLU A 319 -12.48 -19.83 14.63
C GLU A 319 -12.36 -20.41 13.22
N LEU A 320 -11.23 -20.10 12.56
CA LEU A 320 -10.92 -20.60 11.22
C LEU A 320 -9.68 -21.50 11.29
N SER A 321 -9.79 -22.68 10.70
CA SER A 321 -8.64 -23.52 10.44
C SER A 321 -7.71 -22.86 9.40
N ARG A 322 -6.44 -23.28 9.41
CA ARG A 322 -5.47 -22.86 8.40
C ARG A 322 -5.97 -23.16 6.99
N ASP A 323 -6.51 -24.37 6.79
CA ASP A 323 -6.98 -24.84 5.48
C ASP A 323 -8.12 -23.98 4.94
N GLN A 324 -9.05 -23.55 5.81
CA GLN A 324 -10.10 -22.60 5.42
C GLN A 324 -9.51 -21.27 4.94
N ILE A 325 -8.47 -20.75 5.62
CA ILE A 325 -7.82 -19.50 5.23
C ILE A 325 -7.07 -19.65 3.91
N THR A 326 -6.34 -20.75 3.72
CA THR A 326 -5.52 -20.99 2.51
C THR A 326 -6.32 -21.50 1.31
N SER A 327 -7.58 -21.93 1.51
CA SER A 327 -8.47 -22.36 0.43
C SER A 327 -9.05 -21.19 -0.39
N VAL A 328 -8.99 -19.98 0.15
CA VAL A 328 -9.49 -18.80 -0.56
C VAL A 328 -8.44 -18.41 -1.58
N ASN A 329 -8.85 -18.16 -2.83
CA ASN A 329 -7.98 -17.59 -3.84
C ASN A 329 -8.22 -16.08 -3.92
N TRP A 330 -7.16 -15.28 -4.04
CA TRP A 330 -7.27 -13.83 -4.29
C TRP A 330 -6.16 -13.26 -5.17
#